data_AF-A0A8H7PPC0-F1
#
_entry.id   AF-A0A8H7PPC0-F1
#
_cell.length_a   1.000
_cell.length_b   1.000
_cell.length_c   1.000
_cell.angle_alpha   90.00
_cell.angle_beta   90.00
_cell.angle_gamma   90.00
#
_symmetry.space_group_name_H-M   'P 1'
#
loop_
_entity.id
_entity.type
_entity.pdbx_description
1 polymer ?
#
loop_
_entity_poly.entity_id
_entity_poly.type
_entity_poly.pdbx_seq_one_letter_code
_entity_poly.pdbx_strand_id
1 'polypeptide(L)'
;MSDYDDDVANDDIGYEPTDDYEPTFEETETGLEETRVDVLDDLMTGNEAADLSESKERVTTPYMTKYERARVLGTRALQISLNAPVMIELNGESDPLVIAMKELREKKIPLIVRRFLPDNSYEDWHVKDLIVE
;
A
#
# COMPACT_ATOMS: atom_id res chain seq x y z
N MET A 1 20.39 1.61 -72.50
CA MET A 1 20.36 1.74 -71.03
C MET A 1 18.99 2.33 -70.74
N SER A 2 18.12 1.59 -70.05
CA SER A 2 16.68 1.86 -69.91
C SER A 2 16.38 3.04 -69.00
N ASP A 3 15.47 3.89 -69.46
CA ASP A 3 14.75 4.89 -68.66
C ASP A 3 13.92 4.20 -67.58
N TYR A 4 14.07 4.64 -66.33
CA TYR A 4 13.15 4.35 -65.24
C TYR A 4 12.85 5.68 -64.52
N ASP A 5 11.69 6.25 -64.85
CA ASP A 5 10.93 7.14 -63.98
C ASP A 5 10.56 6.36 -62.71
N ASP A 6 10.88 6.92 -61.54
CA ASP A 6 10.35 6.45 -60.27
C ASP A 6 9.74 7.67 -59.57
N ASP A 7 8.48 7.93 -59.91
CA ASP A 7 7.58 8.85 -59.22
C ASP A 7 7.34 8.30 -57.81
N VAL A 8 8.19 8.68 -56.84
CA VAL A 8 7.88 8.47 -55.42
C VAL A 8 6.77 9.45 -55.06
N ALA A 9 5.53 9.00 -55.27
CA ALA A 9 4.35 9.64 -54.74
C ALA A 9 4.54 9.82 -53.23
N ASN A 10 4.60 11.09 -52.83
CA ASN A 10 4.61 11.51 -51.44
C ASN A 10 3.23 11.15 -50.86
N ASP A 11 3.09 9.91 -50.38
CA ASP A 11 1.90 9.43 -49.70
C ASP A 11 1.86 10.12 -48.32
N ASP A 12 1.23 11.30 -48.32
CA ASP A 12 0.82 12.08 -47.17
C ASP A 12 -0.19 11.24 -46.37
N ILE A 13 0.32 10.28 -45.59
CA ILE A 13 -0.46 9.55 -44.60
C ILE A 13 -0.77 10.56 -43.49
N GLY A 14 -1.88 11.28 -43.68
CA GLY A 14 -2.49 12.15 -42.69
C GLY A 14 -2.76 11.35 -41.42
N TYR A 15 -1.91 11.56 -40.42
CA TYR A 15 -2.18 11.14 -39.05
C TYR A 15 -3.23 12.11 -38.50
N GLU A 16 -4.52 11.79 -38.67
CA GLU A 16 -5.55 12.47 -37.90
C GLU A 16 -5.48 11.96 -36.45
N PRO A 17 -5.19 12.83 -35.47
CA PRO A 17 -5.27 12.44 -34.08
C PRO A 17 -6.75 12.26 -33.73
N THR A 18 -7.20 11.01 -33.61
CA THR A 18 -8.51 10.73 -33.02
C THR A 18 -8.39 10.98 -31.51
N ASP A 19 -8.85 12.14 -31.05
CA ASP A 19 -8.83 12.59 -29.65
C ASP A 19 -9.81 11.85 -28.71
N ASP A 20 -10.44 10.76 -29.18
CA ASP A 20 -11.51 10.07 -28.46
C ASP A 20 -11.07 8.71 -27.87
N TYR A 21 -9.84 8.59 -27.39
CA TYR A 21 -9.50 7.49 -26.48
C TYR A 21 -9.87 7.89 -25.05
N GLU A 22 -11.14 7.75 -24.69
CA GLU A 22 -11.51 7.60 -23.29
C GLU A 22 -11.11 6.19 -22.84
N PRO A 23 -10.11 6.03 -21.95
CA PRO A 23 -9.88 4.74 -21.33
C PRO A 23 -11.08 4.41 -20.44
N THR A 24 -11.98 3.59 -20.96
CA THR A 24 -13.00 2.93 -20.13
C THR A 24 -12.26 1.95 -19.23
N PHE A 25 -11.99 2.36 -18.00
CA PHE A 25 -11.51 1.46 -16.97
C PHE A 25 -12.67 0.51 -16.65
N GLU A 26 -12.66 -0.69 -17.24
CA GLU A 26 -13.46 -1.78 -16.69
C GLU A 26 -12.95 -1.99 -15.27
N GLU A 27 -13.73 -1.56 -14.28
CA GLU A 27 -13.63 -2.06 -12.92
C GLU A 27 -13.90 -3.56 -12.98
N THR A 28 -12.86 -4.32 -13.30
CA THR A 28 -12.85 -5.74 -12.97
C THR A 28 -12.90 -5.78 -11.45
N GLU A 29 -14.09 -5.98 -10.89
CA GLU A 29 -14.24 -6.51 -9.54
C GLU A 29 -13.52 -7.86 -9.55
N THR A 30 -12.21 -7.81 -9.29
CA THR A 30 -11.45 -9.00 -9.00
C THR A 30 -12.11 -9.57 -7.76
N GLY A 31 -12.92 -10.61 -7.95
CA GLY A 31 -13.54 -11.44 -6.92
C GLY A 31 -12.48 -12.21 -6.12
N LEU A 32 -11.52 -11.48 -5.58
CA LEU A 32 -10.89 -11.86 -4.35
C LEU A 32 -11.99 -11.67 -3.32
N GLU A 33 -12.47 -12.77 -2.74
CA GLU A 33 -12.90 -12.70 -1.35
C GLU A 33 -11.65 -12.27 -0.56
N GLU A 34 -11.34 -10.97 -0.61
CA GLU A 34 -10.19 -10.43 0.05
C GLU A 34 -10.45 -10.71 1.53
N THR A 35 -9.54 -11.47 2.14
CA THR A 35 -9.24 -11.25 3.55
C THR A 35 -8.96 -9.76 3.68
N ARG A 36 -10.00 -8.99 4.00
CA ARG A 36 -9.92 -7.54 4.11
C ARG A 36 -8.93 -7.27 5.23
N VAL A 37 -7.94 -6.43 4.96
CA VAL A 37 -6.95 -6.02 5.93
C VAL A 37 -6.86 -4.50 5.89
N ASP A 38 -7.34 -3.87 6.95
CA ASP A 38 -7.29 -2.41 7.09
C ASP A 38 -6.10 -2.01 7.97
N VAL A 39 -5.40 -0.94 7.61
CA VAL A 39 -4.30 -0.36 8.41
C VAL A 39 -4.80 0.95 9.00
N LEU A 40 -4.91 1.00 10.32
CA LEU A 40 -5.45 2.13 11.08
C LEU A 40 -4.32 2.89 11.77
N ASP A 41 -4.50 4.21 11.92
CA ASP A 41 -3.58 5.05 12.69
C ASP A 41 -3.92 4.99 14.19
N ASP A 42 -2.94 4.60 15.00
CA ASP A 42 -3.06 4.44 16.45
C ASP A 42 -3.20 5.81 17.15
N LEU A 43 -2.75 6.91 16.52
CA LEU A 43 -2.78 8.26 17.11
C LEU A 43 -4.15 8.93 17.05
N MET A 44 -5.04 8.46 16.17
CA MET A 44 -6.36 9.07 15.91
C MET A 44 -7.51 8.34 16.63
N THR A 45 -7.27 7.14 17.13
CA THR A 45 -8.25 6.34 17.88
C THR A 45 -8.20 6.74 19.36
N GLY A 46 -8.78 7.90 19.68
CA GLY A 46 -8.90 8.35 21.07
C GLY A 46 -9.58 7.31 21.96
N ASN A 47 -8.88 6.84 23.00
CA ASN A 47 -9.36 6.02 24.12
C ASN A 47 -10.13 4.70 23.84
N GLU A 48 -10.45 4.34 22.60
CA GLU A 48 -10.97 3.01 22.25
C GLU A 48 -9.85 1.98 22.00
N ALA A 49 -8.59 2.41 21.96
CA ALA A 49 -7.41 1.51 21.97
C ALA A 49 -7.14 0.88 23.36
N ALA A 50 -7.85 1.30 24.41
CA ALA A 50 -7.66 0.81 25.77
C ALA A 50 -8.14 -0.64 26.01
N ASP A 51 -8.92 -1.21 25.08
CA ASP A 51 -9.45 -2.59 25.20
C ASP A 51 -8.78 -3.59 24.23
N LEU A 52 -7.56 -3.29 23.76
CA LEU A 52 -6.78 -4.22 22.94
C LEU A 52 -5.87 -5.14 23.77
N SER A 53 -5.83 -4.93 25.10
CA SER A 53 -4.87 -5.58 26.01
C SER A 53 -5.43 -6.69 26.90
N GLU A 54 -6.73 -7.00 26.89
CA GLU A 54 -7.28 -8.03 27.77
C GLU A 54 -7.90 -9.21 27.01
N SER A 55 -7.11 -10.27 26.87
CA SER A 55 -7.58 -11.68 26.97
C SER A 55 -8.66 -12.19 26.02
N LYS A 56 -8.90 -11.57 24.86
CA LYS A 56 -9.66 -12.25 23.79
C LYS A 56 -8.74 -13.27 23.12
N GLU A 57 -9.08 -14.56 23.18
CA GLU A 57 -8.38 -15.60 22.41
C GLU A 57 -8.41 -15.22 20.93
N ARG A 58 -7.28 -14.73 20.41
CA ARG A 58 -7.11 -14.42 19.00
C ARG A 58 -6.85 -15.73 18.25
N VAL A 59 -7.53 -15.91 17.13
CA VAL A 59 -7.43 -17.12 16.30
C VAL A 59 -6.40 -16.93 15.19
N THR A 60 -6.18 -15.70 14.73
CA THR A 60 -5.24 -15.43 13.63
C THR A 60 -3.77 -15.53 14.08
N THR A 61 -2.89 -15.77 13.11
CA THR A 61 -1.45 -15.99 13.35
C THR A 61 -0.76 -14.77 14.00
N PRO A 62 0.15 -14.95 14.97
CA PRO A 62 0.92 -13.82 15.53
C PRO A 62 1.97 -13.26 14.54
N TYR A 63 2.16 -13.90 13.39
CA TYR A 63 3.10 -13.46 12.36
C TYR A 63 2.49 -12.41 11.45
N MET A 64 3.28 -11.40 11.09
CA MET A 64 2.93 -10.41 10.08
C MET A 64 3.01 -11.06 8.70
N THR A 65 1.93 -10.93 7.92
CA THR A 65 1.94 -11.43 6.55
C THR A 65 2.78 -10.51 5.64
N LYS A 66 3.27 -11.02 4.51
CA LYS A 66 3.99 -10.21 3.52
C LYS A 66 3.13 -9.04 2.98
N TYR A 67 1.81 -9.21 2.94
CA TYR A 67 0.86 -8.21 2.48
C TYR A 67 0.70 -7.09 3.52
N GLU A 68 0.54 -7.45 4.79
CA GLU A 68 0.51 -6.50 5.91
C GLU A 68 1.80 -5.70 5.98
N ARG A 69 2.95 -6.38 5.90
CA ARG A 69 4.26 -5.70 5.91
C ARG A 69 4.38 -4.68 4.78
N ALA A 70 4.01 -5.05 3.55
CA ALA A 70 4.05 -4.13 2.41
C ALA A 70 3.12 -2.93 2.63
N ARG A 71 1.90 -3.17 3.13
CA ARG A 71 0.91 -2.11 3.37
C ARG A 71 1.33 -1.18 4.49
N VAL A 72 1.80 -1.71 5.61
CA VAL A 72 2.29 -0.95 6.78
C VAL A 72 3.47 -0.07 6.36
N LEU A 73 4.45 -0.61 5.64
CA LEU A 73 5.59 0.17 5.15
C LEU A 73 5.16 1.26 4.16
N GLY A 74 4.26 0.95 3.22
CA GLY A 74 3.74 1.92 2.26
C GLY A 74 2.98 3.07 2.93
N THR A 75 2.02 2.74 3.80
CA THR A 75 1.25 3.73 4.57
C THR A 75 2.18 4.58 5.42
N ARG A 76 3.13 3.97 6.15
CA ARG A 76 4.02 4.71 7.02
C ARG A 76 5.01 5.60 6.25
N ALA A 77 5.57 5.11 5.15
CA ALA A 77 6.42 5.91 4.28
C ALA A 77 5.66 7.11 3.69
N LEU A 78 4.39 6.93 3.31
CA LEU A 78 3.52 8.03 2.87
C LEU A 78 3.32 9.06 3.99
N GLN A 79 2.99 8.63 5.20
CA GLN A 79 2.87 9.53 6.35
C GLN A 79 4.14 10.36 6.58
N ILE A 80 5.32 9.72 6.56
CA ILE A 80 6.61 10.40 6.72
C ILE A 80 6.86 11.41 5.59
N SER A 81 6.50 11.04 4.36
CA SER A 81 6.60 11.92 3.18
C SER A 81 5.73 13.18 3.33
N LEU A 82 4.61 13.04 4.03
CA LEU A 82 3.69 14.13 4.39
C LEU A 82 4.07 14.82 5.70
N ASN A 83 5.35 14.75 6.10
CA ASN A 83 5.90 15.37 7.29
C ASN A 83 5.26 14.91 8.62
N ALA A 84 4.71 13.69 8.67
CA ALA A 84 4.26 13.12 9.94
C ALA A 84 5.45 12.92 10.91
N PRO A 85 5.21 12.98 12.23
CA PRO A 85 6.25 12.76 13.23
C PRO A 85 6.89 11.37 13.12
N VAL A 86 8.21 11.32 13.12
CA VAL A 86 9.01 10.08 13.13
C VAL A 86 9.26 9.65 14.58
N MET A 87 9.10 8.36 14.88
CA MET A 87 9.14 7.79 16.23
C MET A 87 10.53 7.28 16.66
N ILE A 88 11.52 7.40 15.76
CA ILE A 88 12.89 6.95 15.94
C ILE A 88 13.88 8.08 15.69
N GLU A 89 15.11 7.87 16.12
CA GLU A 89 16.22 8.78 15.80
C GLU A 89 16.70 8.55 14.36
N LEU A 90 16.85 9.66 13.63
CA LEU A 90 17.41 9.67 12.28
C LEU A 90 18.93 9.86 12.35
N ASN A 91 19.66 8.94 11.73
CA ASN A 91 21.12 8.92 11.59
C ASN A 91 21.54 9.33 10.17
N GLY A 92 20.86 10.32 9.58
CA GLY A 92 21.10 10.80 8.22
C GLY A 92 20.29 10.08 7.14
N GLU A 93 19.33 9.23 7.50
CA GLU A 93 18.36 8.69 6.54
C GLU A 93 17.39 9.79 6.08
N SER A 94 17.25 9.96 4.77
CA SER A 94 16.32 10.92 4.15
C SER A 94 15.17 10.25 3.41
N ASP A 95 15.34 8.99 3.00
CA ASP A 95 14.31 8.25 2.26
C ASP A 95 13.18 7.79 3.19
N PRO A 96 11.91 8.17 2.94
CA PRO A 96 10.79 7.81 3.79
C PRO A 96 10.60 6.30 3.97
N LEU A 97 10.88 5.50 2.93
CA LEU A 97 10.76 4.05 3.00
C LEU A 97 11.84 3.45 3.89
N VAL A 98 13.10 3.92 3.79
CA VAL A 98 14.18 3.53 4.70
C VAL A 98 13.85 3.88 6.15
N ILE A 99 13.29 5.06 6.41
CA ILE A 99 12.87 5.46 7.75
C ILE A 99 11.75 4.54 8.28
N ALA A 100 10.72 4.27 7.47
CA ALA A 100 9.63 3.35 7.84
C ALA A 100 10.14 1.93 8.12
N MET A 101 11.10 1.43 7.33
CA MET A 101 11.73 0.13 7.57
C MET A 101 12.49 0.09 8.90
N LYS A 102 13.17 1.19 9.27
CA LYS A 102 13.86 1.30 10.55
C LYS A 102 12.87 1.36 11.71
N GLU A 103 11.77 2.10 11.59
CA GLU A 103 10.70 2.12 12.58
C GLU A 103 10.04 0.75 12.78
N LEU A 104 9.82 -0.01 11.69
CA LEU A 104 9.27 -1.36 11.77
C LEU A 104 10.20 -2.30 12.53
N ARG A 105 11.52 -2.22 12.29
CA ARG A 105 12.54 -3.02 13.00
C ARG A 105 12.60 -2.69 14.48
N GLU A 106 12.44 -1.42 14.84
CA GLU A 106 12.39 -0.97 16.23
C GLU A 106 11.00 -1.16 16.89
N LYS A 107 10.02 -1.71 16.17
CA LYS A 107 8.63 -1.89 16.63
C LYS A 107 7.97 -0.58 17.11
N LYS A 108 8.27 0.55 16.46
CA LYS A 108 7.77 1.88 16.81
C LYS A 108 6.74 2.47 15.84
N ILE A 109 6.28 1.70 14.86
CA ILE A 109 5.22 2.15 13.96
C ILE A 109 3.89 2.25 14.73
N PRO A 110 3.25 3.43 14.78
CA PRO A 110 1.99 3.65 15.49
C PRO A 110 0.79 3.29 14.60
N LEU A 111 0.74 2.05 14.12
CA LEU A 111 -0.36 1.56 13.27
C LEU A 111 -0.94 0.26 13.85
N ILE A 112 -2.21 0.02 13.53
CA ILE A 112 -2.96 -1.20 13.87
C ILE A 112 -3.37 -1.89 12.56
N VAL A 113 -3.19 -3.20 12.50
CA VAL A 113 -3.67 -4.07 11.43
C VAL A 113 -4.99 -4.69 11.88
N ARG A 114 -6.08 -4.36 11.19
CA ARG A 114 -7.40 -4.98 11.38
C ARG A 114 -7.58 -6.11 10.39
N ARG A 115 -7.67 -7.34 10.90
CA ARG A 115 -7.90 -8.57 10.12
C ARG A 115 -9.36 -8.95 10.16
N PHE A 116 -10.02 -9.01 9.01
CA PHE A 116 -11.41 -9.46 8.94
C PHE A 116 -11.48 -10.99 8.80
N LEU A 117 -12.39 -11.60 9.54
CA LEU A 117 -12.72 -13.02 9.49
C LEU A 117 -13.87 -13.27 8.50
N PRO A 118 -14.08 -14.53 8.05
CA PRO A 118 -15.14 -14.85 7.09
C PRO A 118 -16.56 -14.55 7.58
N ASP A 119 -16.76 -14.46 8.90
CA ASP A 119 -18.03 -14.07 9.53
C ASP A 119 -18.22 -12.55 9.63
N ASN A 120 -17.35 -11.77 8.98
CA ASN A 120 -17.30 -10.31 9.01
C ASN A 120 -16.95 -9.71 10.39
N SER A 121 -16.57 -10.54 11.36
CA SER A 121 -15.91 -10.07 12.58
C SER A 121 -14.45 -9.69 12.30
N TYR A 122 -13.77 -9.05 13.25
CA TYR A 122 -12.39 -8.61 13.06
C TYR A 122 -11.53 -8.75 14.31
N GLU A 123 -10.22 -8.86 14.08
CA GLU A 123 -9.16 -8.82 15.10
C GLU A 123 -8.21 -7.65 14.82
N ASP A 124 -8.02 -6.80 15.82
CA ASP A 124 -7.09 -5.67 15.76
C ASP A 124 -5.75 -6.05 16.38
N TRP A 125 -4.68 -5.91 15.60
CA TRP A 125 -3.31 -6.23 15.96
C TRP A 125 -2.44 -4.97 15.88
N HIS A 126 -1.85 -4.54 17.00
CA HIS A 126 -0.84 -3.50 16.90
C HIS A 126 0.37 -4.02 16.10
N VAL A 127 0.92 -3.19 15.22
CA VAL A 127 2.10 -3.54 14.43
C VAL A 127 3.28 -3.96 15.32
N LYS A 128 3.41 -3.35 16.51
CA LYS A 128 4.44 -3.71 17.50
C LYS A 128 4.30 -5.14 18.06
N ASP A 129 3.09 -5.69 18.09
CA ASP A 129 2.79 -7.00 18.68
C ASP A 129 3.02 -8.14 17.67
N LEU A 130 2.99 -7.83 16.37
CA LEU A 130 3.22 -8.82 15.33
C LEU A 130 4.70 -9.24 15.25
N ILE A 131 4.91 -10.50 14.88
CA ILE A 131 6.24 -11.09 14.65
C ILE A 131 6.60 -10.88 13.17
N VAL A 132 7.76 -10.28 12.91
CA VAL A 132 8.27 -10.03 11.55
C VAL A 132 9.47 -10.96 11.30
N GLU A 133 9.42 -11.74 10.22
CA GLU A 133 10.54 -12.55 9.70
C GLU A 133 11.36 -11.81 8.62
#